data_AF-A0A6J1T275-F1
#
_entry.id   AF-A0A6J1T275-F1
#
_cell.length_a   1.000
_cell.length_b   1.000
_cell.length_c   1.000
_cell.angle_alpha   90.00
_cell.angle_beta   90.00
_cell.angle_gamma   90.00
#
_symmetry.space_group_name_H-M   'P 1'
#
loop_
_entity.id
_entity.type
_entity.pdbx_description
1 polymer ?
#
loop_
_entity_poly.entity_id
_entity_poly.type
_entity_poly.pdbx_seq_one_letter_code
_entity_poly.pdbx_strand_id
1 'polypeptide(L)'
;MDLNNKNKTKYFKGQKLFITLSDNRNLEATFNRDNATRKSIILHNVSFVPSDGKSFEQLEFKLNEIHKISCLDLEVEESNNHTQQKEHISPLRDDPPACTSNGLGGVSPSGDDSPSCNSNEYGVFYDKTKNIVENHVFIDQIDNKFYEAVSCIQKESTVAVIGEGSAQARFSHLVILGIATQQAVFLFDIVNLGARIFKEHRSFLKRFLESRNVLKVVHDCRFLSDCLKRKHDVMLTNVFDTQACHLLVVKNHSGHPPLTGSFSDLVTEYLNLPGHMFDTKGTSLDLWRRRPLADGLAVRVAWKTILLRKLKPKLDDAYYSPFDKLCYTYLRSVRDMDDEMEVKMLMQLQERDGIPSDILADLNKSECSEN
;
A
#
# COMPACT_ATOMS: atom_id res chain seq x y z
N MET A 1 -6.99 -18.21 30.33
CA MET A 1 -5.84 -17.93 29.44
C MET A 1 -5.01 -19.20 29.36
N ASP A 2 -5.09 -19.93 28.25
CA ASP A 2 -4.16 -21.02 27.97
C ASP A 2 -2.95 -20.44 27.22
N LEU A 3 -1.83 -20.32 27.93
CA LEU A 3 -0.55 -19.79 27.44
C LEU A 3 0.37 -20.88 26.86
N ASN A 4 -0.21 -21.98 26.38
CA ASN A 4 0.53 -23.12 25.84
C ASN A 4 0.13 -23.42 24.39
N ASN A 5 0.34 -22.47 23.47
CA ASN A 5 0.56 -22.86 22.08
C ASN A 5 1.54 -21.95 21.34
N LYS A 6 2.39 -22.60 20.55
CA LYS A 6 3.75 -22.20 20.18
C LYS A 6 3.80 -21.09 19.11
N ASN A 7 4.72 -20.16 19.34
CA ASN A 7 5.51 -19.38 18.37
C ASN A 7 4.77 -18.50 17.34
N LYS A 8 4.28 -17.34 17.80
CA LYS A 8 4.28 -16.07 17.03
C LYS A 8 4.14 -14.91 18.04
N THR A 9 5.06 -13.94 17.97
CA THR A 9 5.02 -12.73 18.80
C THR A 9 3.71 -11.99 18.53
N LYS A 10 2.92 -11.70 19.57
CA LYS A 10 1.63 -10.98 19.47
C LYS A 10 1.81 -9.51 19.05
N TYR A 11 3.04 -8.99 19.14
CA TYR A 11 3.42 -7.61 18.88
C TYR A 11 4.62 -7.56 17.91
N PHE A 12 4.77 -6.46 17.19
CA PHE A 12 5.88 -6.25 16.24
C PHE A 12 6.88 -5.22 16.77
N LYS A 13 8.16 -5.38 16.40
CA LYS A 13 9.23 -4.45 16.82
C LYS A 13 8.87 -3.03 16.38
N GLY A 14 8.83 -2.08 17.30
CA GLY A 14 8.42 -0.69 17.06
C GLY A 14 6.96 -0.38 17.45
N GLN A 15 6.15 -1.36 17.83
CA GLN A 15 4.74 -1.12 18.18
C GLN A 15 4.60 -0.38 19.52
N LYS A 16 3.80 0.70 19.57
CA LYS A 16 3.49 1.41 20.81
C LYS A 16 2.47 0.67 21.65
N LEU A 17 2.79 0.45 22.92
CA LEU A 17 2.02 -0.31 23.87
C LEU A 17 1.75 0.51 25.13
N PHE A 18 0.53 0.40 25.65
CA PHE A 18 0.18 0.75 27.02
C PHE A 18 0.06 -0.53 27.83
N ILE A 19 0.84 -0.66 28.90
CA ILE A 19 0.96 -1.88 29.68
C ILE A 19 0.59 -1.60 31.14
N THR A 20 -0.32 -2.39 31.68
CA THR A 20 -0.64 -2.43 33.10
C THR A 20 0.08 -3.63 33.73
N LEU A 21 0.93 -3.36 34.72
CA LEU A 21 1.64 -4.37 35.49
C LEU A 21 0.76 -4.98 36.58
N SER A 22 1.14 -6.16 37.08
CA SER A 22 0.44 -6.88 38.15
C SER A 22 0.38 -6.13 39.48
N ASP A 23 1.20 -5.09 39.67
CA ASP A 23 1.18 -4.19 40.81
C ASP A 23 0.36 -2.90 40.57
N ASN A 24 -0.46 -2.89 39.50
CA ASN A 24 -1.28 -1.77 39.04
C ASN A 24 -0.53 -0.52 38.55
N ARG A 25 0.79 -0.59 38.39
CA ARG A 25 1.52 0.48 37.68
C ARG A 25 1.26 0.39 36.18
N ASN A 26 1.11 1.55 35.55
CA ASN A 26 0.96 1.65 34.11
C ASN A 26 2.24 2.17 33.48
N LEU A 27 2.53 1.74 32.26
CA LEU A 27 3.65 2.25 31.47
C LEU A 27 3.29 2.32 29.99
N GLU A 28 3.91 3.26 29.30
CA GLU A 28 3.95 3.36 27.86
C GLU A 28 5.32 2.93 27.38
N ALA A 29 5.37 2.12 26.32
CA ALA A 29 6.61 1.62 25.77
C ALA A 29 6.46 1.22 24.31
N THR A 30 7.60 1.00 23.67
CA THR A 30 7.69 0.42 22.33
C THR A 30 8.11 -1.05 22.43
N PHE A 31 7.38 -1.96 21.80
CA PHE A 31 7.77 -3.37 21.77
C PHE A 31 9.08 -3.55 20.99
N ASN A 32 10.04 -4.28 21.53
CA ASN A 32 11.27 -4.62 20.80
C ASN A 32 11.24 -6.10 20.36
N ARG A 33 11.21 -7.04 21.31
CA ARG A 33 11.19 -8.48 21.04
C ARG A 33 10.76 -9.29 22.26
N ASP A 34 10.33 -10.54 22.02
CA ASP A 34 10.13 -11.54 23.06
C ASP A 34 11.45 -12.22 23.44
N ASN A 35 11.56 -12.64 24.71
CA ASN A 35 12.62 -13.52 25.21
C ASN A 35 11.99 -14.83 25.70
N ALA A 36 11.89 -15.80 24.78
CA ALA A 36 11.23 -17.08 25.04
C ALA A 36 11.89 -17.87 26.19
N THR A 37 13.21 -17.81 26.32
CA THR A 37 13.97 -18.53 27.37
C THR A 37 13.61 -18.02 28.76
N ARG A 38 13.44 -16.70 28.92
CA ARG A 38 13.13 -16.08 30.21
C ARG A 38 11.64 -15.83 30.44
N LYS A 39 10.79 -16.17 29.46
CA LYS A 39 9.34 -15.87 29.47
C LYS A 39 9.08 -14.41 29.79
N SER A 40 9.76 -13.53 29.06
CA SER A 40 9.75 -12.07 29.25
C SER A 40 9.63 -11.34 27.92
N ILE A 41 9.29 -10.06 27.97
CA ILE A 41 9.32 -9.14 26.83
C ILE A 41 10.38 -8.06 27.06
N ILE A 42 11.03 -7.63 25.98
CA ILE A 42 11.96 -6.51 25.99
C ILE A 42 11.26 -5.32 25.34
N LEU A 43 11.24 -4.20 26.07
CA LEU A 43 10.60 -2.96 25.71
C LEU A 43 11.63 -1.84 25.58
N HIS A 44 11.38 -0.91 24.68
CA HIS A 44 12.15 0.31 24.47
C HIS A 44 11.33 1.55 24.81
N ASN A 45 12.00 2.66 25.12
CA ASN A 45 11.37 3.96 25.42
C ASN A 45 10.26 3.83 26.50
N VAL A 46 10.58 3.14 27.59
CA VAL A 46 9.62 2.84 28.65
C VAL A 46 9.44 4.06 29.56
N SER A 47 8.20 4.51 29.72
CA SER A 47 7.83 5.60 30.63
C SER A 47 6.64 5.17 31.49
N PHE A 48 6.71 5.37 32.81
CA PHE A 48 5.61 5.04 33.70
C PHE A 48 4.52 6.12 33.66
N VAL A 49 3.26 5.75 33.91
CA VAL A 49 2.09 6.64 33.90
C VAL A 49 1.39 6.59 35.27
N PRO A 50 1.20 7.74 35.95
CA PRO A 50 1.62 9.10 35.57
C PRO A 50 3.16 9.26 35.57
N SER A 51 3.68 10.08 34.64
CA SER A 51 5.12 10.24 34.44
C SER A 51 5.80 10.89 35.64
N ASP A 52 6.86 10.24 36.14
CA ASP A 52 7.79 10.79 37.13
C ASP A 52 8.97 11.53 36.46
N GLY A 53 8.90 11.78 35.15
CA GLY A 53 9.95 12.39 34.35
C GLY A 53 11.10 11.44 33.98
N LYS A 54 11.01 10.15 34.32
CA LYS A 54 12.03 9.16 33.96
C LYS A 54 11.56 8.29 32.81
N SER A 55 12.38 8.22 31.77
CA SER A 55 12.25 7.27 30.66
C SER A 55 13.43 6.31 30.67
N PHE A 56 13.16 5.04 30.44
CA PHE A 56 14.19 4.00 30.32
C PHE A 56 14.32 3.60 28.86
N GLU A 57 15.55 3.65 28.34
CA GLU A 57 15.84 3.27 26.95
C GLU A 57 15.43 1.81 26.67
N GLN A 58 15.70 0.92 27.63
CA GLN A 58 15.32 -0.49 27.54
C GLN A 58 15.04 -1.10 28.91
N LEU A 59 13.92 -1.85 29.02
CA LEU A 59 13.62 -2.70 30.18
C LEU A 59 13.10 -4.07 29.73
N GLU A 60 13.33 -5.08 30.57
CA GLU A 60 12.82 -6.45 30.40
C GLU A 60 11.78 -6.74 31.49
N PHE A 61 10.57 -7.15 31.10
CA PHE A 61 9.48 -7.51 32.03
C PHE A 61 9.12 -8.97 31.87
N LYS A 62 8.97 -9.70 32.99
CA LYS A 62 8.49 -11.08 32.92
C LYS A 62 7.00 -11.09 32.57
N LEU A 63 6.57 -12.07 31.81
CA LEU A 63 5.17 -12.17 31.36
C LEU A 63 4.17 -12.29 32.52
N ASN A 64 4.58 -12.79 33.69
CA ASN A 64 3.74 -12.86 34.90
C ASN A 64 3.64 -11.52 35.67
N GLU A 65 4.51 -10.55 35.37
CA GLU A 65 4.46 -9.20 35.92
C GLU A 65 3.50 -8.30 35.13
N ILE A 66 2.96 -8.78 34.00
CA ILE A 66 2.10 -8.03 33.11
C ILE A 66 0.66 -8.48 33.29
N HIS A 67 -0.20 -7.56 33.71
CA HIS A 67 -1.63 -7.80 33.88
C HIS A 67 -2.39 -7.60 32.56
N LYS A 68 -2.09 -6.51 31.82
CA LYS A 68 -2.77 -6.15 30.57
C LYS A 68 -1.82 -5.43 29.63
N ILE A 69 -1.99 -5.63 28.32
CA ILE A 69 -1.31 -4.88 27.26
C ILE A 69 -2.40 -4.38 26.29
N SER A 70 -2.42 -3.07 26.04
CA SER A 70 -3.22 -2.39 25.03
C SER A 70 -2.29 -1.79 23.97
N CYS A 71 -2.69 -1.80 22.70
CA CYS A 71 -1.93 -1.14 21.64
C CYS A 71 -2.38 0.32 21.57
N LEU A 72 -1.45 1.28 21.56
CA LEU A 72 -1.78 2.71 21.51
C LEU A 72 -2.09 3.21 20.08
N ASP A 73 -1.95 2.36 19.06
CA ASP A 73 -2.25 2.69 17.66
C ASP A 73 -3.66 2.25 17.22
N LEU A 74 -4.59 2.02 18.15
CA LEU A 74 -5.97 1.60 17.88
C LEU A 74 -6.94 2.24 18.88
N GLU A 75 -7.31 3.49 18.66
CA GLU A 75 -8.54 4.02 19.25
C GLU A 75 -9.72 3.65 18.35
N VAL A 76 -10.36 2.54 18.68
CA VAL A 76 -11.75 2.26 18.35
C VAL A 76 -12.57 2.95 19.42
N GLU A 77 -13.15 4.12 19.12
CA GLU A 77 -14.13 4.71 20.01
C GLU A 77 -15.41 3.87 20.00
N GLU A 78 -15.72 3.26 21.15
CA GLU A 78 -17.03 2.71 21.44
C GLU A 78 -18.02 3.87 21.60
N SER A 79 -18.87 4.06 20.60
CA SER A 79 -19.98 5.00 20.64
C SER A 79 -21.01 4.61 21.70
N ASN A 80 -21.04 5.33 22.82
CA ASN A 80 -22.17 5.34 23.74
C ASN A 80 -23.02 6.60 23.52
N ASN A 81 -24.24 6.38 23.02
CA ASN A 81 -25.29 7.39 22.92
C ASN A 81 -25.74 7.87 24.30
N HIS A 82 -25.61 9.16 24.59
CA HIS A 82 -26.66 9.88 25.35
C HIS A 82 -26.79 11.34 24.94
N THR A 83 -27.96 11.64 24.40
CA THR A 83 -28.56 12.93 24.12
C THR A 83 -28.65 13.80 25.38
N GLN A 84 -28.23 15.07 25.31
CA GLN A 84 -29.01 16.21 25.82
C GLN A 84 -28.44 17.57 25.39
N GLN A 85 -29.33 18.55 25.43
CA GLN A 85 -29.43 19.78 24.63
C GLN A 85 -28.67 21.01 25.18
N LYS A 86 -28.58 22.03 24.30
CA LYS A 86 -28.51 23.49 24.55
C LYS A 86 -27.16 24.02 25.08
N GLU A 87 -26.64 25.20 24.69
CA GLU A 87 -27.29 26.44 24.27
C GLU A 87 -26.32 27.39 23.52
N HIS A 88 -26.89 28.44 22.93
CA HIS A 88 -26.29 29.60 22.26
C HIS A 88 -25.06 30.23 22.93
N ILE A 89 -24.15 30.81 22.11
CA ILE A 89 -23.82 32.26 22.04
C ILE A 89 -22.86 32.48 20.84
N SER A 90 -23.10 33.55 20.08
CA SER A 90 -22.30 34.02 18.95
C SER A 90 -21.58 35.36 19.30
N PRO A 91 -20.89 36.05 18.37
CA PRO A 91 -19.43 36.16 18.30
C PRO A 91 -18.91 37.58 18.62
N LEU A 92 -17.63 37.74 18.93
CA LEU A 92 -16.97 39.06 18.93
C LEU A 92 -15.61 39.01 18.25
N ARG A 93 -15.44 40.01 17.36
CA ARG A 93 -14.25 40.39 16.61
C ARG A 93 -13.20 40.97 17.56
N ASP A 94 -11.93 40.94 17.16
CA ASP A 94 -11.16 42.16 16.96
C ASP A 94 -9.82 41.87 16.25
N ASP A 95 -9.52 42.78 15.33
CA ASP A 95 -8.38 42.84 14.40
C ASP A 95 -7.09 43.37 15.09
N PRO A 96 -5.93 43.39 14.40
CA PRO A 96 -4.58 43.27 14.98
C PRO A 96 -3.90 44.62 15.26
N PRO A 97 -2.62 44.60 15.68
CA PRO A 97 -1.71 45.62 15.17
C PRO A 97 -0.40 45.06 14.60
N ALA A 98 0.11 45.84 13.65
CA ALA A 98 1.34 45.67 12.89
C ALA A 98 2.55 46.38 13.56
N CYS A 99 3.71 46.23 12.90
CA CYS A 99 4.94 47.05 12.98
C CYS A 99 5.90 46.72 14.16
N THR A 100 7.24 46.71 14.06
CA THR A 100 8.21 47.13 13.02
C THR A 100 9.65 46.71 13.43
N SER A 101 10.46 46.39 12.42
CA SER A 101 11.86 46.81 12.16
C SER A 101 13.10 46.27 12.93
N ASN A 102 14.12 45.93 12.10
CA ASN A 102 15.60 46.02 12.22
C ASN A 102 16.31 45.06 13.20
N GLY A 103 17.43 44.39 12.89
CA GLY A 103 18.33 44.31 11.74
C GLY A 103 19.62 43.54 12.12
N LEU A 104 20.37 43.09 11.10
CA LEU A 104 21.81 42.72 11.08
C LEU A 104 22.28 41.32 11.57
N GLY A 105 22.79 40.53 10.60
CA GLY A 105 24.16 40.00 10.65
C GLY A 105 24.34 38.49 10.90
N GLY A 106 24.75 37.74 9.87
CA GLY A 106 25.37 36.40 10.01
C GLY A 106 25.35 35.57 8.73
N VAL A 107 26.53 35.26 8.19
CA VAL A 107 26.77 34.61 6.89
C VAL A 107 27.16 33.13 7.08
N SER A 108 26.60 32.26 6.21
CA SER A 108 27.03 30.90 5.77
C SER A 108 26.70 29.65 6.62
N PRO A 109 26.61 28.42 6.04
CA PRO A 109 26.43 28.03 4.62
C PRO A 109 25.40 26.90 4.34
N SER A 110 25.09 26.75 3.05
CA SER A 110 24.76 25.53 2.27
C SER A 110 23.56 24.66 2.66
N GLY A 111 22.62 24.62 1.70
CA GLY A 111 21.38 23.85 1.73
C GLY A 111 21.59 22.33 1.67
N ASP A 112 20.89 21.65 2.57
CA ASP A 112 20.40 20.31 2.39
C ASP A 112 19.01 20.41 1.72
N ASP A 113 18.96 20.33 0.39
CA ASP A 113 17.72 20.03 -0.31
C ASP A 113 17.43 18.52 -0.17
N SER A 114 17.04 18.14 1.05
CA SER A 114 16.29 16.90 1.26
C SER A 114 14.84 17.17 0.85
N PRO A 115 14.23 16.38 -0.05
CA PRO A 115 12.82 16.57 -0.38
C PRO A 115 12.02 16.30 0.89
N SER A 116 11.48 17.36 1.50
CA SER A 116 10.56 17.22 2.60
C SER A 116 9.33 16.49 2.07
N CYS A 117 9.20 15.23 2.46
CA CYS A 117 7.98 14.48 2.25
C CYS A 117 6.86 15.26 2.93
N ASN A 118 5.97 15.84 2.12
CA ASN A 118 4.85 16.64 2.60
C ASN A 118 3.93 15.71 3.42
N SER A 119 4.08 15.70 4.74
CA SER A 119 3.35 14.82 5.68
C SER A 119 1.83 14.90 5.48
N ASN A 120 1.34 16.04 4.98
CA ASN A 120 -0.05 16.28 4.64
C ASN A 120 -0.55 15.46 3.44
N GLU A 121 0.27 15.21 2.41
CA GLU A 121 -0.14 14.45 1.22
C GLU A 121 -0.30 12.95 1.55
N TYR A 122 0.60 12.41 2.38
CA TYR A 122 0.52 11.03 2.86
C TYR A 122 -0.71 10.76 3.70
N GLY A 123 -1.02 11.65 4.64
CA GLY A 123 -2.23 11.55 5.46
C GLY A 123 -3.48 11.54 4.57
N VAL A 124 -3.59 12.48 3.64
CA VAL A 124 -4.73 12.56 2.72
C VAL A 124 -4.86 11.32 1.83
N PHE A 125 -3.76 10.77 1.31
CA PHE A 125 -3.80 9.53 0.52
C PHE A 125 -4.27 8.34 1.36
N TYR A 126 -3.73 8.19 2.57
CA TYR A 126 -4.08 7.10 3.48
C TYR A 126 -5.55 7.21 3.88
N ASP A 127 -6.03 8.38 4.31
CA ASP A 127 -7.40 8.58 4.78
C ASP A 127 -8.43 8.32 3.68
N LYS A 128 -8.18 8.82 2.46
CA LYS A 128 -9.03 8.51 1.29
C LYS A 128 -9.07 7.02 1.00
N THR A 129 -7.92 6.34 1.08
CA THR A 129 -7.85 4.90 0.82
C THR A 129 -8.51 4.10 1.94
N LYS A 130 -8.32 4.51 3.19
CA LYS A 130 -8.95 3.94 4.38
C LYS A 130 -10.46 4.01 4.28
N ASN A 131 -11.02 5.16 3.89
CA ASN A 131 -12.46 5.32 3.68
C ASN A 131 -13.01 4.34 2.62
N ILE A 132 -12.29 4.13 1.51
CA ILE A 132 -12.69 3.13 0.50
C ILE A 132 -12.66 1.71 1.09
N VAL A 133 -11.66 1.39 1.92
CA VAL A 133 -11.51 0.07 2.54
C VAL A 133 -12.56 -0.18 3.61
N GLU A 134 -12.87 0.79 4.45
CA GLU A 134 -13.92 0.67 5.47
C GLU A 134 -15.30 0.48 4.83
N ASN A 135 -15.52 1.07 3.65
CA ASN A 135 -16.74 0.92 2.85
C ASN A 135 -16.66 -0.21 1.80
N HIS A 136 -15.76 -1.18 1.96
CA HIS A 136 -15.72 -2.33 1.05
C HIS A 136 -17.04 -3.11 1.08
N VAL A 137 -17.42 -3.66 -0.07
CA VAL A 137 -18.64 -4.45 -0.20
C VAL A 137 -18.29 -5.93 -0.17
N PHE A 138 -18.71 -6.62 0.89
CA PHE A 138 -18.62 -8.08 0.98
C PHE A 138 -19.83 -8.73 0.30
N ILE A 139 -19.56 -9.69 -0.61
CA ILE A 139 -20.55 -10.32 -1.48
C ILE A 139 -20.45 -11.83 -1.30
N ASP A 140 -21.42 -12.42 -0.59
CA ASP A 140 -21.49 -13.84 -0.30
C ASP A 140 -22.70 -14.55 -0.92
N GLN A 141 -23.59 -13.79 -1.56
CA GLN A 141 -24.76 -14.27 -2.26
C GLN A 141 -25.02 -13.44 -3.53
N ILE A 142 -25.85 -13.98 -4.44
CA ILE A 142 -26.27 -13.28 -5.66
C ILE A 142 -27.53 -12.46 -5.33
N ASP A 143 -27.32 -11.23 -4.87
CA ASP A 143 -28.37 -10.28 -4.51
C ASP A 143 -28.12 -8.89 -5.14
N ASN A 144 -28.79 -7.85 -4.63
CA ASN A 144 -28.62 -6.48 -5.13
C ASN A 144 -27.17 -6.00 -5.03
N LYS A 145 -26.43 -6.35 -3.96
CA LYS A 145 -25.02 -5.96 -3.80
C LYS A 145 -24.16 -6.57 -4.89
N PHE A 146 -24.44 -7.83 -5.25
CA PHE A 146 -23.77 -8.48 -6.37
C PHE A 146 -24.00 -7.71 -7.69
N TYR A 147 -25.26 -7.38 -8.02
CA TYR A 147 -25.57 -6.68 -9.27
C TYR A 147 -25.06 -5.24 -9.32
N GLU A 148 -25.05 -4.53 -8.18
CA GLU A 148 -24.44 -3.21 -8.06
C GLU A 148 -22.92 -3.28 -8.27
N ALA A 149 -22.25 -4.26 -7.65
CA ALA A 149 -20.82 -4.49 -7.86
C ALA A 149 -20.49 -4.78 -9.32
N VAL A 150 -21.28 -5.64 -9.99
CA VAL A 150 -21.17 -5.92 -11.42
C VAL A 150 -21.27 -4.62 -12.23
N SER A 151 -22.28 -3.79 -11.98
CA SER A 151 -22.48 -2.52 -12.69
C SER A 151 -21.30 -1.56 -12.50
N CYS A 152 -20.76 -1.47 -11.29
CA CYS A 152 -19.59 -0.64 -10.99
C CYS A 152 -18.34 -1.15 -11.70
N ILE A 153 -18.05 -2.45 -11.59
CA ILE A 153 -16.85 -3.06 -12.18
C ILE A 153 -16.88 -2.96 -13.72
N GLN A 154 -18.04 -3.10 -14.36
CA GLN A 154 -18.16 -3.04 -15.83
C GLN A 154 -17.83 -1.67 -16.44
N LYS A 155 -17.86 -0.61 -15.64
CA LYS A 155 -17.53 0.75 -16.09
C LYS A 155 -16.02 1.03 -16.10
N GLU A 156 -15.23 0.15 -15.50
CA GLU A 156 -13.79 0.33 -15.37
C GLU A 156 -13.04 -0.31 -16.54
N SER A 157 -12.11 0.44 -17.13
CA SER A 157 -11.14 -0.11 -18.08
C SER A 157 -9.97 -0.82 -17.38
N THR A 158 -9.72 -0.50 -16.11
CA THR A 158 -8.63 -1.07 -15.31
C THR A 158 -9.07 -1.30 -13.86
N VAL A 159 -8.87 -2.51 -13.39
CA VAL A 159 -9.24 -2.97 -12.04
C VAL A 159 -8.10 -3.76 -11.42
N ALA A 160 -7.96 -3.76 -10.10
CA ALA A 160 -7.07 -4.68 -9.42
C ALA A 160 -7.81 -5.97 -9.04
N VAL A 161 -7.12 -7.11 -9.12
CA VAL A 161 -7.68 -8.43 -8.80
C VAL A 161 -6.71 -9.19 -7.91
N ILE A 162 -7.22 -9.71 -6.80
CA ILE A 162 -6.47 -10.63 -5.93
C ILE A 162 -7.28 -11.89 -5.63
N GLY A 163 -6.59 -13.02 -5.49
CA GLY A 163 -7.13 -14.25 -4.95
C GLY A 163 -6.45 -14.58 -3.64
N GLU A 164 -7.21 -14.65 -2.55
CA GLU A 164 -6.68 -14.84 -1.20
C GLU A 164 -7.27 -16.09 -0.54
N GLY A 165 -6.52 -16.63 0.43
CA GLY A 165 -6.91 -17.80 1.23
C GLY A 165 -6.72 -19.17 0.57
N SER A 166 -6.16 -19.24 -0.64
CA SER A 166 -5.80 -20.51 -1.30
C SER A 166 -4.41 -20.98 -0.85
N ALA A 167 -4.35 -22.09 -0.13
CA ALA A 167 -3.10 -22.64 0.43
C ALA A 167 -2.07 -23.12 -0.60
N GLN A 168 -2.55 -23.67 -1.72
CA GLN A 168 -1.77 -24.59 -2.56
C GLN A 168 -2.18 -24.52 -4.04
N ALA A 169 -2.31 -23.30 -4.61
CA ALA A 169 -2.57 -23.10 -6.05
C ALA A 169 -3.64 -24.09 -6.60
N ARG A 170 -3.29 -24.94 -7.58
CA ARG A 170 -4.13 -26.01 -8.16
C ARG A 170 -4.79 -27.00 -7.19
N PHE A 171 -4.38 -27.09 -5.93
CA PHE A 171 -4.95 -28.03 -4.95
C PHE A 171 -6.04 -27.39 -4.09
N SER A 172 -6.12 -26.06 -4.05
CA SER A 172 -7.12 -25.32 -3.27
C SER A 172 -8.04 -24.50 -4.16
N HIS A 173 -9.33 -24.45 -3.81
CA HIS A 173 -10.25 -23.48 -4.41
C HIS A 173 -9.94 -22.06 -3.92
N LEU A 174 -10.29 -21.07 -4.73
CA LEU A 174 -10.27 -19.68 -4.30
C LEU A 174 -11.20 -19.50 -3.09
N VAL A 175 -10.77 -18.77 -2.07
CA VAL A 175 -11.60 -18.48 -0.89
C VAL A 175 -12.25 -17.11 -1.06
N ILE A 176 -11.45 -16.07 -1.28
CA ILE A 176 -11.91 -14.70 -1.56
C ILE A 176 -11.35 -14.24 -2.90
N LEU A 177 -12.20 -13.66 -3.75
CA LEU A 177 -11.79 -12.87 -4.91
C LEU A 177 -11.99 -11.39 -4.57
N GLY A 178 -10.90 -10.64 -4.40
CA GLY A 178 -10.94 -9.20 -4.24
C GLY A 178 -10.86 -8.51 -5.60
N ILE A 179 -11.76 -7.55 -5.86
CA ILE A 179 -11.72 -6.69 -7.04
C ILE A 179 -11.79 -5.23 -6.58
N ALA A 180 -10.81 -4.42 -6.97
CA ALA A 180 -10.83 -2.98 -6.70
C ALA A 180 -10.95 -2.18 -8.00
N THR A 181 -11.91 -1.27 -7.99
CA THR A 181 -12.06 -0.18 -8.96
C THR A 181 -11.25 1.03 -8.49
N GLN A 182 -11.39 2.18 -9.15
CA GLN A 182 -10.73 3.40 -8.67
C GLN A 182 -11.26 3.87 -7.29
N GLN A 183 -12.54 3.58 -6.98
CA GLN A 183 -13.27 4.18 -5.86
C GLN A 183 -13.95 3.18 -4.91
N ALA A 184 -13.94 1.88 -5.24
CA ALA A 184 -14.62 0.86 -4.46
C ALA A 184 -13.88 -0.47 -4.47
N VAL A 185 -14.03 -1.24 -3.39
CA VAL A 185 -13.50 -2.59 -3.24
C VAL A 185 -14.65 -3.57 -3.04
N PHE A 186 -14.63 -4.65 -3.81
CA PHE A 186 -15.61 -5.73 -3.77
C PHE A 186 -14.90 -7.02 -3.38
N LEU A 187 -15.36 -7.67 -2.32
CA LEU A 187 -14.83 -8.96 -1.86
C LEU A 187 -15.88 -10.04 -2.11
N PHE A 188 -15.66 -10.87 -3.13
CA PHE A 188 -16.53 -12.00 -3.44
C PHE A 188 -16.10 -13.21 -2.62
N ASP A 189 -16.99 -13.68 -1.75
CA ASP A 189 -16.80 -14.89 -0.98
C ASP A 189 -17.12 -16.12 -1.83
N ILE A 190 -16.08 -16.66 -2.47
CA ILE A 190 -16.21 -17.79 -3.38
C ILE A 190 -16.63 -19.08 -2.65
N VAL A 191 -16.41 -19.16 -1.33
CA VAL A 191 -16.87 -20.31 -0.53
C VAL A 191 -18.40 -20.31 -0.46
N ASN A 192 -19.01 -19.17 -0.14
CA ASN A 192 -20.47 -19.05 -0.03
C ASN A 192 -21.17 -18.96 -1.41
N LEU A 193 -20.61 -18.18 -2.34
CA LEU A 193 -21.12 -18.08 -3.71
C LEU A 193 -21.00 -19.40 -4.48
N GLY A 194 -20.04 -20.24 -4.07
CA GLY A 194 -19.73 -21.52 -4.69
C GLY A 194 -19.05 -21.39 -6.06
N ALA A 195 -18.36 -22.45 -6.47
CA ALA A 195 -17.61 -22.46 -7.75
C ALA A 195 -18.49 -22.30 -9.00
N ARG A 196 -19.82 -22.42 -8.88
CA ARG A 196 -20.78 -22.22 -9.98
C ARG A 196 -20.78 -20.78 -10.49
N ILE A 197 -20.40 -19.81 -9.65
CA ILE A 197 -20.30 -18.40 -10.04
C ILE A 197 -19.36 -18.17 -11.23
N PHE A 198 -18.47 -19.12 -11.54
CA PHE A 198 -17.57 -19.10 -12.71
C PHE A 198 -18.05 -19.96 -13.89
N LYS A 199 -18.97 -20.91 -13.69
CA LYS A 199 -19.25 -21.98 -14.68
C LYS A 199 -20.46 -21.71 -15.57
N GLU A 200 -21.33 -20.79 -15.19
CA GLU A 200 -22.54 -20.52 -15.98
C GLU A 200 -22.20 -19.77 -17.27
N HIS A 201 -22.90 -20.05 -18.36
CA HIS A 201 -22.70 -19.40 -19.67
C HIS A 201 -22.80 -17.86 -19.61
N ARG A 202 -23.48 -17.32 -18.59
CA ARG A 202 -23.63 -15.89 -18.34
C ARG A 202 -22.86 -15.42 -17.10
N SER A 203 -21.92 -16.21 -16.59
CA SER A 203 -21.07 -15.84 -15.46
C SER A 203 -20.36 -14.51 -15.74
N PHE A 204 -20.71 -13.51 -14.95
CA PHE A 204 -20.04 -12.22 -15.00
C PHE A 204 -18.55 -12.38 -14.67
N LEU A 205 -18.21 -13.04 -13.56
CA LEU A 205 -16.82 -13.16 -13.10
C LEU A 205 -15.92 -13.85 -14.12
N LYS A 206 -16.39 -14.94 -14.77
CA LYS A 206 -15.62 -15.58 -15.83
C LYS A 206 -15.40 -14.65 -17.02
N ARG A 207 -16.48 -14.07 -17.57
CA ARG A 207 -16.39 -13.15 -18.71
C ARG A 207 -15.51 -11.94 -18.43
N PHE A 208 -15.59 -11.40 -17.21
CA PHE A 208 -14.79 -10.28 -16.75
C PHE A 208 -13.29 -10.63 -16.65
N LEU A 209 -12.95 -11.73 -15.98
CA LEU A 209 -11.56 -12.17 -15.82
C LEU A 209 -10.92 -12.56 -17.17
N GLU A 210 -11.72 -13.07 -18.11
CA GLU A 210 -11.30 -13.43 -19.48
C GLU A 210 -11.34 -12.26 -20.48
N SER A 211 -11.88 -11.10 -20.09
CA SER A 211 -12.03 -9.96 -20.98
C SER A 211 -10.67 -9.42 -21.43
N ARG A 212 -10.52 -9.16 -22.74
CA ARG A 212 -9.36 -8.43 -23.28
C ARG A 212 -9.48 -6.92 -23.12
N ASN A 213 -10.68 -6.40 -22.88
CA ASN A 213 -10.95 -4.96 -22.85
C ASN A 213 -10.73 -4.35 -21.47
N VAL A 214 -10.68 -5.17 -20.43
CA VAL A 214 -10.45 -4.71 -19.06
C VAL A 214 -9.08 -5.22 -18.61
N LEU A 215 -8.21 -4.30 -18.22
CA LEU A 215 -6.88 -4.61 -17.67
C LEU A 215 -7.01 -5.03 -16.20
N LYS A 216 -6.48 -6.21 -15.86
CA LYS A 216 -6.42 -6.68 -14.47
C LYS A 216 -5.03 -6.43 -13.90
N VAL A 217 -4.95 -5.54 -12.92
CA VAL A 217 -3.73 -5.32 -12.13
C VAL A 217 -3.63 -6.44 -11.09
N VAL A 218 -2.57 -7.23 -11.18
CA VAL A 218 -2.32 -8.39 -10.31
C VAL A 218 -0.91 -8.26 -9.72
N HIS A 219 -0.64 -8.90 -8.60
CA HIS A 219 0.73 -9.07 -8.09
C HIS A 219 1.07 -10.55 -8.12
N ASP A 220 2.12 -10.93 -8.84
CA ASP A 220 2.54 -12.33 -9.00
C ASP A 220 1.38 -13.25 -9.42
N CYS A 221 0.92 -13.05 -10.66
CA CYS A 221 -0.27 -13.71 -11.19
C CYS A 221 -0.13 -15.23 -11.37
N ARG A 222 1.06 -15.82 -11.18
CA ARG A 222 1.35 -17.23 -11.48
C ARG A 222 0.39 -18.19 -10.77
N PHE A 223 0.24 -18.04 -9.45
CA PHE A 223 -0.62 -18.93 -8.66
C PHE A 223 -2.10 -18.63 -8.85
N LEU A 224 -2.48 -17.36 -9.00
CA LEU A 224 -3.86 -16.97 -9.28
C LEU A 224 -4.32 -17.54 -10.62
N SER A 225 -3.49 -17.42 -11.66
CA SER A 225 -3.75 -17.94 -13.00
C SER A 225 -3.91 -19.47 -13.00
N ASP A 226 -2.98 -20.21 -12.35
CA ASP A 226 -3.08 -21.67 -12.21
C ASP A 226 -4.36 -22.09 -11.47
N CYS A 227 -4.71 -21.41 -10.37
CA CYS A 227 -5.93 -21.68 -9.60
C CYS A 227 -7.19 -21.44 -10.44
N LEU A 228 -7.32 -20.26 -11.06
CA LEU A 228 -8.46 -19.89 -11.90
C LEU A 228 -8.66 -20.88 -13.05
N LYS A 229 -7.59 -21.25 -13.77
CA LYS A 229 -7.71 -22.20 -14.86
C LYS A 229 -8.06 -23.60 -14.37
N ARG A 230 -7.34 -24.13 -13.39
CA ARG A 230 -7.47 -25.54 -12.98
C ARG A 230 -8.74 -25.82 -12.18
N LYS A 231 -9.20 -24.87 -11.35
CA LYS A 231 -10.35 -25.08 -10.45
C LYS A 231 -11.65 -24.51 -10.97
N HIS A 232 -11.58 -23.46 -11.79
CA HIS A 232 -12.75 -22.69 -12.21
C HIS A 232 -12.90 -22.61 -13.73
N ASP A 233 -11.96 -23.18 -14.49
CA ASP A 233 -11.88 -23.08 -15.95
C ASP A 233 -11.94 -21.63 -16.45
N VAL A 234 -11.25 -20.72 -15.77
CA VAL A 234 -11.16 -19.31 -16.12
C VAL A 234 -9.77 -18.98 -16.65
N MET A 235 -9.69 -18.40 -17.84
CA MET A 235 -8.44 -17.95 -18.48
C MET A 235 -8.17 -16.47 -18.17
N LEU A 236 -7.45 -16.19 -17.08
CA LEU A 236 -7.07 -14.82 -16.74
C LEU A 236 -6.31 -14.16 -17.91
N THR A 237 -6.85 -13.07 -18.45
CA THR A 237 -6.41 -12.45 -19.71
C THR A 237 -6.19 -10.96 -19.52
N ASN A 238 -5.32 -10.29 -20.29
CA ASN A 238 -5.04 -8.84 -20.19
C ASN A 238 -4.67 -8.41 -18.76
N VAL A 239 -3.46 -8.79 -18.34
CA VAL A 239 -2.94 -8.58 -16.97
C VAL A 239 -1.81 -7.57 -17.00
N PHE A 240 -1.83 -6.64 -16.05
CA PHE A 240 -0.65 -5.89 -15.62
C PHE A 240 -0.15 -6.52 -14.33
N ASP A 241 1.00 -7.19 -14.37
CA ASP A 241 1.60 -7.79 -13.18
C ASP A 241 2.59 -6.80 -12.56
N THR A 242 2.25 -6.31 -11.36
CA THR A 242 3.06 -5.34 -10.63
C THR A 242 4.46 -5.86 -10.29
N GLN A 243 4.61 -7.16 -10.01
CA GLN A 243 5.92 -7.75 -9.76
C GLN A 243 6.75 -7.80 -11.04
N ALA A 244 6.14 -8.20 -12.17
CA ALA A 244 6.84 -8.21 -13.46
C ALA A 244 7.28 -6.81 -13.89
N CYS A 245 6.42 -5.80 -13.71
CA CYS A 245 6.75 -4.41 -13.99
C CYS A 245 7.93 -3.92 -13.13
N HIS A 246 7.87 -4.16 -11.81
CA HIS A 246 8.97 -3.79 -10.90
C HIS A 246 10.30 -4.45 -11.29
N LEU A 247 10.30 -5.73 -11.64
CA LEU A 247 11.50 -6.42 -12.10
C LEU A 247 12.13 -5.75 -13.35
N LEU A 248 11.30 -5.28 -14.29
CA LEU A 248 11.78 -4.55 -15.45
C LEU A 248 12.28 -3.14 -15.08
N VAL A 249 11.57 -2.43 -14.20
CA VAL A 249 12.01 -1.12 -13.69
C VAL A 249 13.41 -1.25 -13.07
N VAL A 250 13.61 -2.17 -12.14
CA VAL A 250 14.91 -2.33 -11.47
C VAL A 250 15.98 -2.79 -12.46
N LYS A 251 15.67 -3.76 -13.34
CA LYS A 251 16.62 -4.19 -14.39
C LYS A 251 17.10 -3.02 -15.25
N ASN A 252 16.20 -2.10 -15.60
CA ASN A 252 16.54 -0.92 -16.42
C ASN A 252 17.37 0.12 -15.65
N HIS A 253 17.31 0.14 -14.31
CA HIS A 253 18.05 1.10 -13.49
C HIS A 253 19.40 0.57 -12.99
N SER A 254 19.51 -0.72 -12.68
CA SER A 254 20.66 -1.31 -11.99
C SER A 254 21.34 -2.45 -12.75
N GLY A 255 20.98 -2.70 -14.02
CA GLY A 255 21.53 -3.77 -14.86
C GLY A 255 21.18 -5.21 -14.43
N HIS A 256 20.78 -5.41 -13.18
CA HIS A 256 20.47 -6.69 -12.57
C HIS A 256 19.09 -6.68 -11.91
N PRO A 257 18.22 -7.68 -12.19
CA PRO A 257 16.94 -7.79 -11.50
C PRO A 257 17.15 -8.18 -10.03
N PRO A 258 16.32 -7.66 -9.10
CA PRO A 258 16.40 -8.00 -7.69
C PRO A 258 15.96 -9.45 -7.47
N LEU A 259 16.42 -10.07 -6.38
CA LEU A 259 16.08 -11.46 -6.05
C LEU A 259 14.56 -11.66 -5.86
N THR A 260 13.85 -10.66 -5.32
CA THR A 260 12.38 -10.65 -5.19
C THR A 260 11.84 -9.22 -5.04
N GLY A 261 10.62 -8.95 -5.50
CA GLY A 261 9.84 -7.76 -5.12
C GLY A 261 8.46 -8.17 -4.63
N SER A 262 8.27 -8.32 -3.32
CA SER A 262 6.99 -8.72 -2.75
C SER A 262 6.00 -7.57 -2.72
N PHE A 263 4.71 -7.86 -2.60
CA PHE A 263 3.66 -6.83 -2.48
C PHE A 263 3.98 -5.82 -1.36
N SER A 264 4.47 -6.30 -0.22
CA SER A 264 4.86 -5.43 0.91
C SER A 264 6.00 -4.48 0.53
N ASP A 265 6.99 -5.00 -0.21
CA ASP A 265 8.14 -4.20 -0.64
C ASP A 265 7.67 -3.11 -1.60
N LEU A 266 6.84 -3.46 -2.59
CA LEU A 266 6.29 -2.50 -3.55
C LEU A 266 5.41 -1.43 -2.88
N VAL A 267 4.57 -1.81 -1.91
CA VAL A 267 3.78 -0.82 -1.16
C VAL A 267 4.67 0.14 -0.38
N THR A 268 5.77 -0.37 0.18
CA THR A 268 6.73 0.45 0.91
C THR A 268 7.48 1.38 -0.03
N GLU A 269 7.95 0.87 -1.16
CA GLU A 269 8.77 1.60 -2.12
C GLU A 269 7.97 2.64 -2.92
N TYR A 270 6.81 2.26 -3.47
CA TYR A 270 6.08 3.09 -4.43
C TYR A 270 4.96 3.92 -3.80
N LEU A 271 4.45 3.52 -2.63
CA LEU A 271 3.37 4.24 -1.93
C LEU A 271 3.83 4.85 -0.60
N ASN A 272 5.06 4.57 -0.15
CA ASN A 272 5.59 4.97 1.15
C ASN A 272 4.66 4.63 2.32
N LEU A 273 4.03 3.46 2.24
CA LEU A 273 3.21 2.89 3.30
C LEU A 273 3.90 1.67 3.92
N PRO A 274 3.68 1.37 5.20
CA PRO A 274 4.24 0.19 5.85
C PRO A 274 3.61 -1.10 5.29
N GLY A 275 4.13 -1.62 4.18
CA GLY A 275 3.52 -2.69 3.39
C GLY A 275 3.19 -3.96 4.18
N HIS A 276 3.99 -4.26 5.20
CA HIS A 276 3.83 -5.43 6.07
C HIS A 276 2.52 -5.41 6.86
N MET A 277 1.95 -4.23 7.14
CA MET A 277 0.67 -4.08 7.85
C MET A 277 -0.51 -4.63 7.06
N PHE A 278 -0.40 -4.65 5.74
CA PHE A 278 -1.47 -5.09 4.85
C PHE A 278 -1.30 -6.54 4.40
N ASP A 279 -0.20 -7.20 4.77
CA ASP A 279 0.02 -8.57 4.32
C ASP A 279 -0.93 -9.56 5.02
N THR A 280 -1.31 -10.57 4.25
CA THR A 280 -2.15 -11.70 4.66
C THR A 280 -1.32 -12.97 4.84
N LYS A 281 -0.02 -12.95 4.45
CA LYS A 281 0.92 -14.06 4.65
C LYS A 281 0.93 -14.54 6.10
N GLY A 282 1.04 -15.85 6.26
CA GLY A 282 1.09 -16.49 7.57
C GLY A 282 -0.26 -16.56 8.31
N THR A 283 -1.36 -16.10 7.71
CA THR A 283 -2.72 -16.37 8.19
C THR A 283 -3.03 -17.87 8.05
N SER A 284 -3.52 -18.51 9.10
CA SER A 284 -3.82 -19.94 9.08
C SER A 284 -4.98 -20.26 8.14
N LEU A 285 -4.93 -21.45 7.52
CA LEU A 285 -5.96 -21.89 6.57
C LEU A 285 -7.34 -22.01 7.21
N ASP A 286 -7.40 -22.34 8.50
CA ASP A 286 -8.67 -22.45 9.22
C ASP A 286 -9.38 -21.11 9.34
N LEU A 287 -8.64 -20.00 9.51
CA LEU A 287 -9.22 -18.65 9.53
C LEU A 287 -9.79 -18.25 8.16
N TRP A 288 -9.15 -18.69 7.07
CA TRP A 288 -9.68 -18.48 5.72
C TRP A 288 -10.94 -19.29 5.44
N ARG A 289 -11.08 -20.48 6.03
CA ARG A 289 -12.22 -21.38 5.80
C ARG A 289 -13.42 -21.08 6.69
N ARG A 290 -13.20 -20.49 7.87
CA ARG A 290 -14.28 -20.16 8.81
C ARG A 290 -15.22 -19.12 8.20
N ARG A 291 -16.52 -19.28 8.47
CA ARG A 291 -17.55 -18.27 8.18
C ARG A 291 -18.32 -17.90 9.46
N PRO A 292 -18.63 -16.61 9.70
CA PRO A 292 -18.20 -15.44 8.93
C PRO A 292 -16.67 -15.30 8.88
N LEU A 293 -16.14 -14.65 7.84
CA LEU A 293 -14.70 -14.47 7.67
C LEU A 293 -14.15 -13.72 8.88
N ALA A 294 -13.01 -14.18 9.43
CA ALA A 294 -12.48 -13.65 10.68
C ALA A 294 -12.34 -12.12 10.68
N ASP A 295 -12.68 -11.50 11.81
CA ASP A 295 -12.67 -10.04 11.98
C ASP A 295 -11.30 -9.47 11.61
N GLY A 296 -11.30 -8.39 10.81
CA GLY A 296 -10.11 -7.74 10.27
C GLY A 296 -9.45 -8.44 9.06
N LEU A 297 -9.75 -9.72 8.78
CA LEU A 297 -9.20 -10.40 7.60
C LEU A 297 -9.78 -9.82 6.31
N ALA A 298 -11.09 -9.58 6.26
CA ALA A 298 -11.75 -8.91 5.14
C ALA A 298 -11.12 -7.53 4.87
N VAL A 299 -10.91 -6.74 5.92
CA VAL A 299 -10.29 -5.41 5.85
C VAL A 299 -8.87 -5.48 5.28
N ARG A 300 -8.05 -6.45 5.71
CA ARG A 300 -6.70 -6.64 5.14
C ARG A 300 -6.74 -7.03 3.66
N VAL A 301 -7.64 -7.93 3.27
CA VAL A 301 -7.84 -8.28 1.85
C VAL A 301 -8.28 -7.04 1.06
N ALA A 302 -9.19 -6.22 1.60
CA ALA A 302 -9.63 -5.00 0.96
C ALA A 302 -8.47 -4.00 0.78
N TRP A 303 -7.65 -3.79 1.80
CA TRP A 303 -6.40 -3.02 1.71
C TRP A 303 -5.48 -3.52 0.60
N LYS A 304 -5.15 -4.83 0.58
CA LYS A 304 -4.31 -5.39 -0.49
C LYS A 304 -4.88 -5.12 -1.87
N THR A 305 -6.20 -5.28 -2.02
CA THR A 305 -6.88 -5.12 -3.31
C THR A 305 -6.79 -3.67 -3.81
N ILE A 306 -7.09 -2.68 -2.97
CA ILE A 306 -7.05 -1.27 -3.40
C ILE A 306 -5.61 -0.76 -3.57
N LEU A 307 -4.68 -1.16 -2.70
CA LEU A 307 -3.28 -0.73 -2.82
C LEU A 307 -2.65 -1.27 -4.10
N LEU A 308 -3.02 -2.48 -4.53
CA LEU A 308 -2.63 -3.00 -5.84
C LEU A 308 -3.11 -2.11 -6.99
N ARG A 309 -4.33 -1.56 -6.90
CA ARG A 309 -4.84 -0.60 -7.89
C ARG A 309 -4.07 0.73 -7.87
N LYS A 310 -3.60 1.16 -6.69
CA LYS A 310 -2.79 2.39 -6.50
C LYS A 310 -1.33 2.22 -6.89
N LEU A 311 -0.79 1.00 -6.84
CA LEU A 311 0.57 0.70 -7.30
C LEU A 311 0.75 0.88 -8.81
N LYS A 312 -0.26 0.50 -9.61
CA LYS A 312 -0.18 0.55 -11.09
C LYS A 312 0.29 1.91 -11.63
N PRO A 313 -0.33 3.06 -11.33
CA PRO A 313 0.15 4.34 -11.86
C PRO A 313 1.58 4.67 -11.41
N LYS A 314 1.97 4.35 -10.17
CA LYS A 314 3.35 4.59 -9.70
C LYS A 314 4.37 3.73 -10.43
N LEU A 315 4.01 2.50 -10.76
CA LEU A 315 4.82 1.59 -11.55
C LEU A 315 4.86 1.98 -13.03
N ASP A 316 3.74 2.46 -13.60
CA ASP A 316 3.74 3.02 -14.95
C ASP A 316 4.69 4.22 -15.02
N ASP A 317 4.57 5.17 -14.09
CA ASP A 317 5.43 6.36 -14.02
C ASP A 317 6.90 5.94 -13.95
N ALA A 318 7.24 4.98 -13.08
CA ALA A 318 8.61 4.49 -12.94
C ALA A 318 9.11 3.76 -14.20
N TYR A 319 8.25 3.01 -14.87
CA TYR A 319 8.61 2.24 -16.07
C TYR A 319 8.78 3.13 -17.31
N TYR A 320 7.89 4.11 -17.49
CA TYR A 320 7.91 5.02 -18.64
C TYR A 320 8.79 6.25 -18.42
N SER A 321 9.20 6.58 -17.19
CA SER A 321 10.04 7.76 -16.90
C SER A 321 11.26 7.92 -17.81
N PRO A 322 12.05 6.86 -18.13
CA PRO A 322 13.16 7.00 -19.07
C PRO A 322 12.71 7.41 -20.47
N PHE A 323 11.60 6.84 -20.96
CA PHE A 323 11.02 7.18 -22.25
C PHE A 323 10.46 8.60 -22.26
N ASP A 324 9.74 9.02 -21.21
CA ASP A 324 9.18 10.36 -21.10
C ASP A 324 10.28 11.43 -21.06
N LYS A 325 11.37 11.17 -20.34
CA LYS A 325 12.57 12.02 -20.33
C LYS A 325 13.17 12.14 -21.73
N LEU A 326 13.29 11.03 -22.45
CA LEU A 326 13.79 11.04 -23.83
C LEU A 326 12.88 11.87 -24.73
N CYS A 327 11.56 11.68 -24.68
CA CYS A 327 10.60 12.49 -25.42
C CYS A 327 10.72 13.97 -25.08
N TYR A 328 10.93 14.31 -23.80
CA TYR A 328 11.15 15.68 -23.37
C TYR A 328 12.43 16.28 -23.97
N THR A 329 13.52 15.52 -24.05
CA THR A 329 14.75 15.96 -24.74
C THR A 329 14.51 16.18 -26.23
N TYR A 330 13.80 15.26 -26.91
CA TYR A 330 13.40 15.42 -28.32
C TYR A 330 12.55 16.68 -28.56
N LEU A 331 11.63 17.02 -27.66
CA LEU A 331 10.79 18.22 -27.79
C LEU A 331 11.59 19.52 -27.68
N ARG A 332 12.72 19.51 -26.99
CA ARG A 332 13.55 20.70 -26.74
C ARG A 332 14.71 20.86 -27.71
N SER A 333 15.15 19.76 -28.34
CA SER A 333 16.36 19.75 -29.17
C SER A 333 16.36 20.79 -30.27
N VAL A 334 15.21 21.07 -30.89
CA VAL A 334 15.05 22.14 -31.89
C VAL A 334 14.33 23.36 -31.33
N ARG A 335 13.25 23.16 -30.55
CA ARG A 335 12.38 24.26 -30.08
C ARG A 335 13.13 25.28 -29.21
N ASP A 336 14.10 24.82 -28.43
CA ASP A 336 14.82 25.65 -27.47
C ASP A 336 16.23 26.04 -27.99
N MET A 337 16.53 25.75 -29.27
CA MET A 337 17.79 26.11 -29.93
C MET A 337 17.86 27.62 -30.20
N ASP A 338 19.05 28.22 -30.18
CA ASP A 338 19.22 29.61 -30.61
C ASP A 338 19.25 29.74 -32.15
N ASP A 339 18.87 30.93 -32.65
CA ASP A 339 18.76 31.21 -34.10
C ASP A 339 20.08 30.92 -34.85
N GLU A 340 21.24 31.14 -34.23
CA GLU A 340 22.54 30.92 -34.87
C GLU A 340 22.86 29.43 -35.03
N MET A 341 22.56 28.63 -34.02
CA MET A 341 22.67 27.18 -34.03
C MET A 341 21.65 26.55 -34.99
N GLU A 342 20.43 27.06 -35.02
CA GLU A 342 19.40 26.59 -35.96
C GLU A 342 19.83 26.84 -37.41
N VAL A 343 20.34 28.03 -37.72
CA VAL A 343 20.87 28.35 -39.06
C VAL A 343 22.04 27.44 -39.44
N LYS A 344 22.97 27.16 -38.50
CA LYS A 344 24.08 26.22 -38.74
C LYS A 344 23.58 24.80 -39.01
N MET A 345 22.62 24.32 -38.23
CA MET A 345 21.98 23.01 -38.42
C MET A 345 21.32 22.90 -39.79
N LEU A 346 20.57 23.93 -40.20
CA LEU A 346 19.90 23.98 -41.51
C LEU A 346 20.91 24.07 -42.68
N MET A 347 22.00 24.82 -42.52
CA MET A 347 23.03 25.00 -43.55
C MET A 347 23.92 23.76 -43.74
N GLN A 348 24.15 22.99 -42.69
CA GLN A 348 25.04 21.83 -42.76
C GLN A 348 24.42 20.62 -43.47
N LEU A 349 23.10 20.61 -43.75
CA LEU A 349 22.37 19.42 -44.23
C LEU A 349 22.68 18.15 -43.41
N GLN A 350 23.26 18.30 -42.22
CA GLN A 350 23.71 17.21 -41.39
C GLN A 350 22.48 16.59 -40.74
N GLU A 351 22.04 15.50 -41.36
CA GLU A 351 21.26 14.43 -40.77
C GLU A 351 20.00 14.91 -40.03
N ARG A 352 19.00 15.44 -40.77
CA ARG A 352 17.62 15.52 -40.23
C ARG A 352 17.08 14.15 -39.78
N ASP A 353 17.68 13.07 -40.31
CA ASP A 353 17.35 11.68 -40.00
C ASP A 353 18.21 11.08 -38.87
N GLY A 354 19.24 11.80 -38.38
CA GLY A 354 20.14 11.35 -37.32
C GLY A 354 19.63 11.71 -35.92
N ILE A 355 19.99 10.91 -34.91
CA ILE A 355 19.70 11.24 -33.51
C ILE A 355 20.67 12.36 -33.08
N PRO A 356 20.18 13.52 -32.59
CA PRO A 356 21.03 14.58 -32.06
C PRO A 356 22.07 14.07 -31.04
N SER A 357 23.27 14.65 -31.06
CA SER A 357 24.42 14.16 -30.28
C SER A 357 24.26 14.32 -28.76
N ASP A 358 23.51 15.34 -28.33
CA ASP A 358 23.07 15.54 -26.96
C ASP A 358 22.11 14.43 -26.50
N ILE A 359 21.19 14.01 -27.37
CA ILE A 359 20.28 12.89 -27.12
C ILE A 359 21.05 11.56 -27.05
N LEU A 360 22.01 11.34 -27.95
CA LEU A 360 22.91 10.18 -27.90
C LEU A 360 23.74 10.15 -26.61
N ALA A 361 24.25 11.29 -26.16
CA ALA A 361 25.00 11.38 -24.92
C ALA A 361 24.13 11.03 -23.69
N ASP A 362 22.87 11.45 -23.66
CA ASP A 362 21.95 11.14 -22.57
C ASP A 362 21.52 9.65 -22.57
N LEU A 363 21.35 9.05 -23.75
CA LEU A 363 21.15 7.60 -23.87
C LEU A 363 22.36 6.82 -23.33
N ASN A 364 23.58 7.23 -23.69
CA ASN A 364 24.80 6.54 -23.25
C ASN A 364 25.10 6.74 -21.75
N LYS A 365 24.71 7.86 -21.15
CA LYS A 365 24.82 8.05 -19.68
C LYS A 365 23.96 7.07 -18.88
N SER A 366 22.81 6.66 -19.43
CA SER A 366 21.95 5.65 -18.79
C SER A 366 22.56 4.24 -18.80
N GLU A 367 23.53 3.98 -19.70
CA GLU A 367 24.31 2.74 -19.71
C GLU A 367 25.59 2.83 -18.85
N CYS A 368 26.10 4.03 -18.57
CA CYS A 368 27.38 4.25 -17.88
C CYS A 368 27.30 4.44 -16.35
N SER A 369 26.16 4.21 -15.69
CA SER A 369 26.08 4.21 -14.22
C SER A 369 26.59 2.91 -13.56
N GLU A 370 27.43 2.14 -14.25
CA GLU A 370 28.15 0.99 -13.71
C GLU A 370 29.66 1.19 -13.83
N ASN A 371 30.29 1.51 -12.70
CA ASN A 371 31.61 1.00 -12.31
C ASN A 371 31.63 0.80 -10.80
#